data_AF-A0A955T3G4-F1
#
_entry.id   AF-A0A955T3G4-F1
#
_cell.length_a   1.000
_cell.length_b   1.000
_cell.length_c   1.000
_cell.angle_alpha   90.00
_cell.angle_beta   90.00
_cell.angle_gamma   90.00
#
_symmetry.space_group_name_H-M   'P 1'
#
loop_
_entity.id
_entity.type
_entity.pdbx_description
1 polymer ?
#
loop_
_entity_poly.entity_id
_entity_poly.type
_entity_poly.pdbx_seq_one_letter_code
_entity_poly.pdbx_strand_id
1 'polypeptide(L)'
;YRPTLAEKLPAWEKEQDVADVHWEMLRPTSMASIGGATFEILDDGSIFVGGENPTADEYILVAPLGLSGVTGLRLEAITDSRLPRNGPGRARHGNFMLTEIEAKVRKKSNPKMDEPLKFVTASADYEQEGYEVDDAIDGKESTGWSIDAWRDPSLNVDRQGVFVAEKEVGFEEGSILQIRLDFSYGNNHGLGRFRLFAASGPREHLEIPPDIPAILATAVENRTEEQTDRLIDYFGTIEPESKKLLDKLAKHDEGKPNPPDTKAQTLVANPEPPTTHIHTRGDFLRPGDPVQPTTLAVLQPFEPRQEPEKKQPDRLDLANWIVARDNPLTSRVAVNRWWMHLFGRGIVNTPEDFGTRGEKPSHPELLDWLATWYMDNGWSTKDLIRLVVTSNTYRQASETRLDLDERDPENLWLARQGRFRVDAEIIRDLSLAVSGLLNPKVGGPSFRPPLPEGVADLGYA
;
A
#
# COMPACT_ATOMS: atom_id res chain seq x y z
N TYR A 1 4.82 18.97 12.05
CA TYR A 1 4.21 20.31 12.00
C TYR A 1 2.85 20.37 12.69
N ARG A 2 2.09 19.26 12.75
CA ARG A 2 0.77 19.18 13.43
C ARG A 2 0.70 19.81 14.85
N PRO A 3 1.65 19.61 15.78
CA PRO A 3 1.60 20.29 17.08
C PRO A 3 1.65 21.82 16.97
N THR A 4 2.42 22.36 16.02
CA THR A 4 2.50 23.80 15.74
C THR A 4 1.20 24.36 15.16
N LEU A 5 0.47 23.56 14.37
CA LEU A 5 -0.87 23.94 13.89
C LEU A 5 -1.86 24.02 15.05
N ALA A 6 -1.83 23.05 15.97
CA ALA A 6 -2.67 23.05 17.17
C ALA A 6 -2.47 24.29 18.05
N GLU A 7 -1.23 24.77 18.19
CA GLU A 7 -0.92 26.01 18.93
C GLU A 7 -1.47 27.28 18.25
N LYS A 8 -1.53 27.30 16.91
CA LYS A 8 -2.00 28.44 16.12
C LYS A 8 -3.52 28.45 15.90
N LEU A 9 -4.18 27.30 16.01
CA LEU A 9 -5.60 27.12 15.74
C LEU A 9 -6.50 28.16 16.46
N PRO A 10 -6.33 28.46 17.77
CA PRO A 10 -7.22 29.40 18.46
C PRO A 10 -7.18 30.84 17.94
N ALA A 11 -6.08 31.25 17.30
CA ALA A 11 -5.99 32.57 16.68
C ALA A 11 -6.77 32.61 15.36
N TRP A 12 -6.59 31.58 14.52
CA TRP A 12 -7.31 31.41 13.27
C TRP A 12 -8.82 31.31 13.48
N GLU A 13 -9.28 30.59 14.51
CA GLU A 13 -10.72 30.46 14.82
C GLU A 13 -11.39 31.81 15.12
N LYS A 14 -10.69 32.75 15.76
CA LYS A 14 -11.22 34.08 16.07
C LYS A 14 -11.38 34.98 14.84
N GLU A 15 -10.70 34.63 13.76
CA GLU A 15 -10.74 35.36 12.49
C GLU A 15 -11.83 34.83 11.54
N GLN A 16 -12.48 33.69 11.88
CA GLN A 16 -13.52 33.11 11.03
C GLN A 16 -14.87 33.78 11.27
N ASP A 17 -15.37 34.49 10.25
CA ASP A 17 -16.74 34.99 10.20
C ASP A 17 -17.55 34.18 9.16
N VAL A 18 -18.05 33.02 9.57
CA VAL A 18 -18.82 32.12 8.69
C VAL A 18 -20.30 32.51 8.57
N ALA A 19 -20.72 33.66 9.10
CA ALA A 19 -22.14 34.02 9.24
C ALA A 19 -22.81 34.60 7.98
N ASP A 20 -22.04 34.91 6.92
CA ASP A 20 -22.54 35.71 5.78
C ASP A 20 -23.11 34.90 4.60
N VAL A 21 -23.26 33.59 4.71
CA VAL A 21 -23.85 32.75 3.64
C VAL A 21 -25.31 32.43 3.95
N HIS A 22 -26.22 32.90 3.09
CA HIS A 22 -27.64 32.58 3.18
C HIS A 22 -27.96 31.33 2.35
N TRP A 23 -28.52 30.31 3.01
CA TRP A 23 -28.92 29.04 2.38
C TRP A 23 -30.45 28.96 2.23
N GLU A 24 -30.94 28.81 1.00
CA GLU A 24 -32.34 28.52 0.69
C GLU A 24 -32.50 27.06 0.27
N MET A 25 -33.36 26.32 0.96
CA MET A 25 -33.69 24.95 0.58
C MET A 25 -34.48 24.94 -0.73
N LEU A 26 -33.98 24.18 -1.71
CA LEU A 26 -34.63 24.04 -3.00
C LEU A 26 -35.72 22.97 -2.91
N ARG A 27 -36.93 23.33 -3.36
CA ARG A 27 -38.07 22.41 -3.47
C ARG A 27 -38.42 22.22 -4.95
N PRO A 28 -37.91 21.16 -5.61
CA PRO A 28 -38.19 20.95 -7.03
C PRO A 28 -39.69 20.81 -7.31
N THR A 29 -40.16 21.47 -8.36
CA THR A 29 -41.53 21.35 -8.88
C THR A 29 -41.62 20.35 -10.03
N SER A 30 -40.48 20.00 -10.62
CA SER A 30 -40.36 18.93 -11.62
C SER A 30 -39.09 18.15 -11.39
N MET A 31 -39.17 16.82 -11.52
CA MET A 31 -38.05 15.90 -11.40
C MET A 31 -38.22 14.81 -12.45
N ALA A 32 -37.15 14.46 -13.15
CA ALA A 32 -37.13 13.42 -14.16
C ALA A 32 -35.82 12.63 -14.07
N SER A 33 -35.90 11.35 -14.41
CA SER A 33 -34.74 10.48 -14.58
C SER A 33 -34.70 10.01 -16.03
N ILE A 34 -33.50 10.03 -16.61
CA ILE A 34 -33.29 9.46 -17.96
C ILE A 34 -33.31 7.93 -17.88
N GLY A 35 -32.82 7.36 -16.78
CA GLY A 35 -32.69 5.93 -16.51
C GLY A 35 -33.93 5.23 -15.93
N GLY A 36 -35.02 5.96 -15.65
CA GLY A 36 -36.29 5.40 -15.17
C GLY A 36 -36.44 5.35 -13.64
N ALA A 37 -35.61 6.05 -12.89
CA ALA A 37 -35.82 6.26 -11.46
C ALA A 37 -37.09 7.08 -11.19
N THR A 38 -37.65 6.92 -9.99
CA THR A 38 -38.85 7.64 -9.52
C THR A 38 -38.49 8.49 -8.32
N PHE A 39 -39.19 9.61 -8.13
CA PHE A 39 -38.88 10.61 -7.10
C PHE A 39 -40.07 10.85 -6.19
N GLU A 40 -39.83 10.91 -4.88
CA GLU A 40 -40.80 11.24 -3.84
C GLU A 40 -40.23 12.38 -2.98
N ILE A 41 -40.93 13.51 -2.87
CA ILE A 41 -40.56 14.59 -1.94
C ILE A 41 -41.14 14.25 -0.57
N LEU A 42 -40.29 14.16 0.45
CA LEU A 42 -40.66 13.87 1.83
C LEU A 42 -40.99 15.16 2.60
N ASP A 43 -41.62 15.03 3.77
CA ASP A 43 -42.05 16.16 4.62
C ASP A 43 -40.91 17.11 5.02
N ASP A 44 -39.71 16.56 5.20
CA ASP A 44 -38.50 17.30 5.53
C ASP A 44 -37.86 18.01 4.31
N GLY A 45 -38.50 17.95 3.14
CA GLY A 45 -38.03 18.53 1.89
C GLY A 45 -36.93 17.75 1.18
N SER A 46 -36.48 16.61 1.72
CA SER A 46 -35.58 15.69 1.01
C SER A 46 -36.34 14.92 -0.08
N ILE A 47 -35.59 14.43 -1.06
CA ILE A 47 -36.09 13.68 -2.21
C ILE A 47 -35.61 12.24 -2.05
N PHE A 48 -36.53 11.31 -1.98
CA PHE A 48 -36.26 9.88 -2.04
C PHE A 48 -36.33 9.38 -3.48
N VAL A 49 -35.37 8.56 -3.88
CA VAL A 49 -35.23 8.01 -5.23
C VAL A 49 -35.47 6.51 -5.22
N GLY A 50 -36.58 6.09 -5.82
CA GLY A 50 -36.97 4.69 -6.00
C GLY A 50 -36.98 4.27 -7.47
N GLY A 51 -37.67 3.18 -7.78
CA GLY A 51 -37.84 2.69 -9.17
C GLY A 51 -36.57 2.03 -9.73
N GLU A 52 -36.36 2.15 -11.05
CA GLU A 52 -35.19 1.57 -11.71
C GLU A 52 -33.90 2.18 -11.17
N ASN A 53 -32.87 1.35 -11.04
CA ASN A 53 -31.52 1.78 -10.70
C ASN A 53 -30.56 1.24 -11.78
N PRO A 54 -30.53 1.85 -12.98
CA PRO A 54 -29.68 1.40 -14.07
C PRO A 54 -28.20 1.65 -13.79
N THR A 55 -27.31 1.17 -14.66
CA THR A 55 -25.87 1.35 -14.48
C THR A 55 -25.40 2.79 -14.68
N ALA A 56 -26.18 3.60 -15.41
CA ALA A 56 -25.99 5.03 -15.62
C ALA A 56 -27.36 5.72 -15.60
N ASP A 57 -27.46 6.87 -14.95
CA ASP A 57 -28.70 7.64 -14.83
C ASP A 57 -28.38 9.13 -14.69
N GLU A 58 -29.32 9.98 -15.08
CA GLU A 58 -29.26 11.43 -14.90
C GLU A 58 -30.54 11.90 -14.22
N TYR A 59 -30.40 12.65 -13.12
CA TYR A 59 -31.51 13.28 -12.42
C TYR A 59 -31.61 14.74 -12.83
N ILE A 60 -32.73 15.11 -13.47
CA ILE A 60 -33.01 16.48 -13.89
C ILE A 60 -34.06 17.06 -12.95
N LEU A 61 -33.68 18.10 -12.22
CA LEU A 61 -34.48 18.74 -11.19
C LEU A 61 -34.74 20.19 -11.60
N VAL A 62 -35.97 20.66 -11.45
CA VAL A 62 -36.34 22.07 -11.70
C VAL A 62 -37.00 22.62 -10.45
N ALA A 63 -36.42 23.67 -9.88
CA ALA A 63 -36.91 24.33 -8.68
C ALA A 63 -37.11 25.84 -8.90
N PRO A 64 -38.17 26.45 -8.35
CA PRO A 64 -38.21 27.89 -8.20
C PRO A 64 -37.10 28.32 -7.21
N LEU A 65 -36.48 29.46 -7.48
CA LEU A 65 -35.40 30.01 -6.68
C LEU A 65 -35.83 31.41 -6.17
N GLY A 66 -35.91 31.55 -4.85
CA GLY A 66 -36.23 32.80 -4.17
C GLY A 66 -35.04 33.75 -4.03
N LEU A 67 -33.81 33.24 -4.13
CA LEU A 67 -32.59 34.04 -4.06
C LEU A 67 -32.22 34.71 -5.39
N SER A 68 -31.73 35.93 -5.28
CA SER A 68 -30.90 36.60 -6.31
C SER A 68 -29.42 36.49 -5.92
N GLY A 69 -28.50 36.52 -6.89
CA GLY A 69 -27.06 36.47 -6.60
C GLY A 69 -26.64 35.14 -5.98
N VAL A 70 -27.05 34.03 -6.58
CA VAL A 70 -26.64 32.68 -6.18
C VAL A 70 -25.17 32.48 -6.48
N THR A 71 -24.42 32.03 -5.48
CA THR A 71 -22.97 31.83 -5.54
C THR A 71 -22.57 30.36 -5.37
N GLY A 72 -23.52 29.46 -5.14
CA GLY A 72 -23.24 28.03 -5.11
C GLY A 72 -24.44 27.16 -4.75
N LEU A 73 -24.23 25.85 -4.73
CA LEU A 73 -25.20 24.84 -4.30
C LEU A 73 -24.61 23.96 -3.19
N ARG A 74 -25.48 23.45 -2.30
CA ARG A 74 -25.14 22.34 -1.40
C ARG A 74 -26.02 21.15 -1.71
N LEU A 75 -25.41 19.98 -1.84
CA LEU A 75 -26.06 18.68 -1.96
C LEU A 75 -25.84 17.91 -0.66
N GLU A 76 -26.92 17.59 0.04
CA GLU A 76 -26.93 16.64 1.16
C GLU A 76 -27.32 15.27 0.63
N ALA A 77 -26.45 14.28 0.79
CA ALA A 77 -26.71 12.86 0.55
C ALA A 77 -27.13 12.23 1.89
N ILE A 78 -28.39 11.80 2.00
CA ILE A 78 -29.04 11.48 3.28
C ILE A 78 -29.30 9.98 3.37
N THR A 79 -28.98 9.38 4.51
CA THR A 79 -29.26 7.99 4.81
C THR A 79 -30.75 7.69 4.89
N ASP A 80 -31.16 6.49 4.50
CA ASP A 80 -32.54 6.04 4.62
C ASP A 80 -32.57 4.52 4.82
N SER A 81 -33.38 4.06 5.78
CA SER A 81 -33.56 2.63 6.06
C SER A 81 -34.11 1.81 4.90
N ARG A 82 -34.70 2.46 3.89
CA ARG A 82 -35.20 1.85 2.65
C ARG A 82 -34.08 1.61 1.63
N LEU A 83 -32.91 2.22 1.80
CA LEU A 83 -31.77 2.10 0.90
C LEU A 83 -30.81 0.99 1.33
N PRO A 84 -29.99 0.45 0.40
CA PRO A 84 -29.03 -0.58 0.73
C PRO A 84 -28.07 -0.16 1.86
N ARG A 85 -27.88 -1.05 2.84
CA ARG A 85 -27.04 -0.81 4.03
C ARG A 85 -27.39 0.47 4.82
N ASN A 86 -28.62 0.97 4.71
CA ASN A 86 -29.03 2.26 5.27
C ASN A 86 -28.17 3.44 4.79
N GLY A 87 -27.46 3.29 3.67
CA GLY A 87 -26.61 4.34 3.11
C GLY A 87 -27.40 5.40 2.35
N PRO A 88 -26.73 6.46 1.90
CA PRO A 88 -27.37 7.52 1.11
C PRO A 88 -27.51 7.17 -0.37
N GLY A 89 -26.76 6.19 -0.88
CA GLY A 89 -26.76 5.77 -2.28
C GLY A 89 -27.54 4.48 -2.55
N ARG A 90 -27.71 4.19 -3.85
CA ARG A 90 -28.54 3.07 -4.35
C ARG A 90 -27.73 1.84 -4.73
N ALA A 91 -26.39 1.92 -4.73
CA ALA A 91 -25.55 0.75 -4.94
C ALA A 91 -25.75 -0.27 -3.81
N ARG A 92 -25.48 -1.56 -4.04
CA ARG A 92 -25.75 -2.63 -3.05
C ARG A 92 -25.09 -2.42 -1.68
N HIS A 93 -24.01 -1.64 -1.63
CA HIS A 93 -23.28 -1.30 -0.41
C HIS A 93 -23.65 0.06 0.18
N GLY A 94 -24.64 0.77 -0.37
CA GLY A 94 -25.13 2.07 0.11
C GLY A 94 -24.36 3.28 -0.42
N ASN A 95 -23.37 3.07 -1.29
CA ASN A 95 -22.57 4.14 -1.90
C ASN A 95 -23.28 4.78 -3.10
N PHE A 96 -22.83 5.97 -3.48
CA PHE A 96 -23.17 6.67 -4.72
C PHE A 96 -21.89 7.12 -5.45
N MET A 97 -22.04 7.55 -6.69
CA MET A 97 -20.96 8.14 -7.50
C MET A 97 -21.54 9.28 -8.34
N LEU A 98 -21.45 10.50 -7.83
CA LEU A 98 -21.90 11.68 -8.56
C LEU A 98 -20.81 12.06 -9.57
N THR A 99 -21.02 11.75 -10.84
CA THR A 99 -20.02 12.01 -11.88
C THR A 99 -20.03 13.45 -12.34
N GLU A 100 -21.20 14.09 -12.43
CA GLU A 100 -21.30 15.50 -12.79
C GLU A 100 -22.46 16.17 -12.07
N ILE A 101 -22.27 17.43 -11.68
CA ILE A 101 -23.35 18.34 -11.30
C ILE A 101 -23.30 19.60 -12.16
N GLU A 102 -24.37 19.84 -12.90
CA GLU A 102 -24.56 21.05 -13.68
C GLU A 102 -25.78 21.82 -13.22
N ALA A 103 -25.71 23.15 -13.28
CA ALA A 103 -26.85 23.99 -12.98
C ALA A 103 -27.00 25.13 -13.98
N LYS A 104 -28.25 25.52 -14.24
CA LYS A 104 -28.62 26.65 -15.09
C LYS A 104 -29.70 27.47 -14.42
N VAL A 105 -29.56 28.78 -14.44
CA VAL A 105 -30.50 29.73 -13.88
C VAL A 105 -31.24 30.44 -15.02
N ARG A 106 -32.56 30.40 -14.96
CA ARG A 106 -33.45 31.02 -15.94
C ARG A 106 -34.28 32.11 -15.27
N LYS A 107 -34.43 33.27 -15.91
CA LYS A 107 -35.30 34.32 -15.39
C LYS A 107 -36.77 33.85 -15.43
N LYS A 108 -37.49 33.99 -14.32
CA LYS A 108 -38.91 33.56 -14.24
C LYS A 108 -39.79 34.23 -15.29
N SER A 109 -39.51 35.48 -15.65
CA SER A 109 -40.23 36.25 -16.67
C SER A 109 -39.78 36.01 -18.12
N ASN A 110 -38.66 35.34 -18.36
CA ASN A 110 -38.16 35.08 -19.70
C ASN A 110 -37.62 33.64 -19.86
N PRO A 111 -38.44 32.71 -20.38
CA PRO A 111 -38.07 31.30 -20.43
C PRO A 111 -37.06 30.93 -21.53
N LYS A 112 -36.58 31.91 -22.32
CA LYS A 112 -35.68 31.66 -23.46
C LYS A 112 -34.20 31.89 -23.17
N MET A 113 -33.86 32.36 -21.97
CA MET A 113 -32.48 32.71 -21.61
C MET A 113 -32.08 31.94 -20.35
N ASP A 114 -31.18 30.99 -20.54
CA ASP A 114 -30.54 30.24 -19.47
C ASP A 114 -29.13 30.81 -19.27
N GLU A 115 -28.82 31.19 -18.04
CA GLU A 115 -27.46 31.52 -17.61
C GLU A 115 -26.86 30.30 -16.90
N PRO A 116 -25.73 29.75 -17.38
CA PRO A 116 -25.06 28.66 -16.70
C PRO A 116 -24.55 29.09 -15.32
N LEU A 117 -24.82 28.25 -14.31
CA LEU A 117 -24.20 28.34 -12.99
C LEU A 117 -22.97 27.44 -13.01
N LYS A 118 -21.89 27.95 -13.61
CA LYS A 118 -20.63 27.20 -13.76
C LYS A 118 -19.93 27.10 -12.41
N PHE A 119 -19.70 25.87 -11.93
CA PHE A 119 -18.91 25.62 -10.72
C PHE A 119 -17.41 25.61 -11.05
N VAL A 120 -16.59 26.08 -10.11
CA VAL A 120 -15.12 26.15 -10.26
C VAL A 120 -14.36 25.49 -9.12
N THR A 121 -15.04 25.22 -8.02
CA THR A 121 -14.46 24.60 -6.82
C THR A 121 -15.60 23.90 -6.10
N ALA A 122 -15.30 22.73 -5.54
CA ALA A 122 -16.20 21.98 -4.69
C ALA A 122 -15.47 21.50 -3.43
N SER A 123 -16.23 21.25 -2.37
CA SER A 123 -15.70 20.67 -1.13
C SER A 123 -16.74 19.79 -0.47
N ALA A 124 -16.31 18.71 0.19
CA ALA A 124 -17.20 17.82 0.90
C ALA A 124 -16.72 17.53 2.32
N ASP A 125 -17.62 17.01 3.15
CA ASP A 125 -17.29 16.53 4.49
C ASP A 125 -16.53 15.19 4.47
N TYR A 126 -16.62 14.43 3.37
CA TYR A 126 -15.85 13.22 3.11
C TYR A 126 -15.66 12.97 1.62
N GLU A 127 -14.47 12.50 1.26
CA GLU A 127 -14.05 12.22 -0.12
C GLU A 127 -13.27 10.89 -0.14
N GLN A 128 -13.61 10.01 -1.08
CA GLN A 128 -12.84 8.81 -1.34
C GLN A 128 -11.56 9.17 -2.11
N GLU A 129 -10.42 8.59 -1.73
CA GLU A 129 -9.14 8.78 -2.45
C GLU A 129 -9.28 8.43 -3.94
N GLY A 130 -9.00 9.41 -4.81
CA GLY A 130 -9.12 9.32 -6.27
C GLY A 130 -10.54 9.49 -6.83
N TYR A 131 -11.49 9.91 -5.99
CA TYR A 131 -12.89 10.20 -6.30
C TYR A 131 -13.38 11.39 -5.45
N GLU A 132 -12.61 12.48 -5.52
CA GLU A 132 -12.83 13.72 -4.81
C GLU A 132 -14.06 14.48 -5.36
N VAL A 133 -14.64 15.40 -4.57
CA VAL A 133 -15.87 16.10 -4.98
C VAL A 133 -15.66 17.06 -6.16
N ASP A 134 -14.44 17.58 -6.34
CA ASP A 134 -14.06 18.40 -7.50
C ASP A 134 -14.14 17.62 -8.82
N ASP A 135 -14.02 16.29 -8.77
CA ASP A 135 -14.21 15.46 -9.96
C ASP A 135 -15.65 15.47 -10.47
N ALA A 136 -16.63 15.88 -9.64
CA ALA A 136 -18.02 16.02 -10.05
C ALA A 136 -18.30 17.32 -10.85
N ILE A 137 -17.28 18.12 -11.14
CA ILE A 137 -17.38 19.35 -11.94
C ILE A 137 -16.26 19.46 -12.99
N ASP A 138 -15.59 18.35 -13.32
CA ASP A 138 -14.42 18.33 -14.18
C ASP A 138 -14.74 18.07 -15.68
N GLY A 139 -16.00 17.75 -15.98
CA GLY A 139 -16.51 17.47 -17.31
C GLY A 139 -16.22 16.05 -17.80
N LYS A 140 -15.91 15.10 -16.91
CA LYS A 140 -15.62 13.70 -17.25
C LYS A 140 -16.54 12.73 -16.50
N GLU A 141 -17.35 12.02 -17.25
CA GLU A 141 -18.24 10.96 -16.74
C GLU A 141 -17.51 9.74 -16.11
N SER A 142 -16.18 9.65 -16.29
CA SER A 142 -15.35 8.55 -15.73
C SER A 142 -14.84 8.81 -14.31
N THR A 143 -14.98 10.04 -13.81
CA THR A 143 -14.56 10.49 -12.48
C THR A 143 -15.79 11.02 -11.73
N GLY A 144 -15.65 11.31 -10.44
CA GLY A 144 -16.78 11.82 -9.66
C GLY A 144 -16.60 11.68 -8.15
N TRP A 145 -17.57 12.20 -7.41
CA TRP A 145 -17.58 12.16 -5.96
C TRP A 145 -18.12 10.83 -5.41
N SER A 146 -17.34 10.18 -4.54
CA SER A 146 -17.77 8.97 -3.81
C SER A 146 -17.35 8.96 -2.34
N ILE A 147 -17.97 8.06 -1.55
CA ILE A 147 -17.84 8.01 -0.09
C ILE A 147 -17.25 6.68 0.43
N ASP A 148 -16.61 5.89 -0.44
CA ASP A 148 -15.92 4.61 -0.14
C ASP A 148 -16.69 3.57 0.69
N ALA A 149 -18.03 3.68 0.76
CA ALA A 149 -18.88 2.82 1.59
C ALA A 149 -18.89 1.33 1.15
N TRP A 150 -18.22 1.01 0.05
CA TRP A 150 -17.99 -0.38 -0.38
C TRP A 150 -16.86 -1.05 0.42
N ARG A 151 -15.78 -0.32 0.76
CA ARG A 151 -14.68 -0.82 1.60
C ARG A 151 -15.02 -0.72 3.07
N ASP A 152 -15.55 0.43 3.48
CA ASP A 152 -15.90 0.70 4.87
C ASP A 152 -17.40 1.02 5.00
N PRO A 153 -18.21 0.04 5.42
CA PRO A 153 -19.64 0.23 5.61
C PRO A 153 -20.00 1.30 6.65
N SER A 154 -19.09 1.68 7.56
CA SER A 154 -19.33 2.71 8.56
C SER A 154 -19.47 4.11 7.95
N LEU A 155 -19.03 4.28 6.70
CA LEU A 155 -19.14 5.52 5.94
C LEU A 155 -20.55 5.77 5.39
N ASN A 156 -21.47 4.82 5.53
CA ASN A 156 -22.91 5.00 5.25
C ASN A 156 -23.57 5.89 6.32
N VAL A 157 -23.22 7.16 6.29
CA VAL A 157 -23.81 8.23 7.10
C VAL A 157 -24.25 9.37 6.18
N ASP A 158 -24.93 10.37 6.73
CA ASP A 158 -25.28 11.57 5.97
C ASP A 158 -23.99 12.28 5.53
N ARG A 159 -23.97 12.74 4.28
CA ARG A 159 -22.83 13.42 3.64
C ARG A 159 -23.26 14.70 2.98
N GLN A 160 -22.34 15.62 2.77
CA GLN A 160 -22.63 16.89 2.13
C GLN A 160 -21.47 17.40 1.29
N GLY A 161 -21.82 17.88 0.10
CA GLY A 161 -20.91 18.54 -0.83
C GLY A 161 -21.41 19.95 -1.16
N VAL A 162 -20.49 20.90 -1.26
CA VAL A 162 -20.75 22.29 -1.65
C VAL A 162 -20.05 22.57 -2.97
N PHE A 163 -20.75 23.20 -3.90
CA PHE A 163 -20.28 23.53 -5.25
C PHE A 163 -20.33 25.04 -5.42
N VAL A 164 -19.17 25.67 -5.63
CA VAL A 164 -18.99 27.12 -5.65
C VAL A 164 -18.96 27.63 -7.09
N ALA A 165 -19.78 28.62 -7.38
CA ALA A 165 -19.94 29.21 -8.69
C ALA A 165 -18.76 30.12 -9.08
N GLU A 166 -18.45 30.21 -10.38
CA GLU A 166 -17.45 31.14 -10.95
C GLU A 166 -17.83 32.61 -10.72
N LYS A 167 -19.12 32.92 -10.59
CA LYS A 167 -19.67 34.25 -10.36
C LYS A 167 -21.09 34.13 -9.82
N GLU A 168 -21.58 35.22 -9.23
CA GLU A 168 -22.99 35.31 -8.85
C GLU A 168 -23.91 35.27 -10.08
N VAL A 169 -25.03 34.56 -9.97
CA VAL A 169 -26.07 34.47 -11.01
C VAL A 169 -27.46 34.63 -10.41
N GLY A 170 -28.46 34.87 -11.26
CA GLY A 170 -29.86 34.94 -10.84
C GLY A 170 -30.42 36.35 -10.80
N PHE A 171 -31.75 36.43 -10.77
CA PHE A 171 -32.50 37.62 -11.12
C PHE A 171 -33.43 38.06 -9.97
N GLU A 172 -33.50 39.37 -9.70
CA GLU A 172 -34.30 39.96 -8.60
C GLU A 172 -35.81 39.64 -8.69
N GLU A 173 -36.37 39.47 -9.89
CA GLU A 173 -37.79 39.14 -10.09
C GLU A 173 -38.12 37.64 -9.89
N GLY A 174 -37.16 36.88 -9.36
CA GLY A 174 -37.23 35.44 -9.16
C GLY A 174 -36.70 34.65 -10.35
N SER A 175 -36.18 33.47 -10.06
CA SER A 175 -35.52 32.60 -11.03
C SER A 175 -36.06 31.17 -10.98
N ILE A 176 -35.78 30.40 -12.03
CA ILE A 176 -35.96 28.96 -12.07
C ILE A 176 -34.56 28.36 -12.18
N LEU A 177 -34.24 27.45 -11.26
CA LEU A 177 -32.99 26.71 -11.26
C LEU A 177 -33.25 25.32 -11.81
N GLN A 178 -32.51 24.95 -12.86
CA GLN A 178 -32.46 23.58 -13.39
C GLN A 178 -31.13 22.97 -12.99
N ILE A 179 -31.16 21.81 -12.33
CA ILE A 179 -29.99 21.07 -11.86
C ILE A 179 -29.99 19.70 -12.55
N ARG A 180 -28.83 19.29 -13.07
CA ARG A 180 -28.56 17.93 -13.55
C ARG A 180 -27.57 17.29 -12.59
N LEU A 181 -27.93 16.14 -12.04
CA LEU A 181 -27.03 15.24 -11.31
C LEU A 181 -26.80 14.01 -12.17
N ASP A 182 -25.55 13.73 -12.51
CA ASP A 182 -25.15 12.61 -13.37
C ASP A 182 -24.51 11.50 -12.54
N PHE A 183 -24.85 10.25 -12.87
CA PHE A 183 -24.36 9.04 -12.22
C PHE A 183 -23.87 8.02 -13.25
N SER A 184 -23.09 8.47 -14.24
CA SER A 184 -22.70 7.66 -15.42
C SER A 184 -21.46 6.78 -15.25
N TYR A 185 -20.86 6.73 -14.06
CA TYR A 185 -19.65 5.95 -13.77
C TYR A 185 -19.80 4.45 -14.03
N GLY A 186 -21.03 3.92 -13.96
CA GLY A 186 -21.32 2.48 -14.03
C GLY A 186 -21.63 1.86 -12.67
N ASN A 187 -22.16 0.63 -12.69
CA ASN A 187 -22.41 -0.20 -11.50
C ASN A 187 -23.51 0.28 -10.54
N ASN A 188 -24.54 0.98 -11.04
CA ASN A 188 -25.78 1.26 -10.30
C ASN A 188 -25.59 2.20 -9.08
N HIS A 189 -24.68 3.17 -9.21
CA HIS A 189 -24.28 4.12 -8.16
C HIS A 189 -25.13 5.41 -8.11
N GLY A 190 -26.42 5.32 -8.43
CA GLY A 190 -27.34 6.45 -8.26
C GLY A 190 -27.47 6.90 -6.80
N LEU A 191 -27.78 8.18 -6.59
CA LEU A 191 -28.06 8.73 -5.26
C LEU A 191 -29.50 8.35 -4.80
N GLY A 192 -29.66 7.93 -3.55
CA GLY A 192 -30.89 7.29 -3.06
C GLY A 192 -31.81 8.20 -2.27
N ARG A 193 -31.26 9.09 -1.45
CA ARG A 193 -32.02 10.17 -0.83
C ARG A 193 -31.14 11.39 -0.70
N PHE A 194 -31.66 12.55 -1.05
CA PHE A 194 -30.86 13.76 -1.04
C PHE A 194 -31.68 15.02 -0.84
N ARG A 195 -31.00 16.12 -0.53
CA ARG A 195 -31.59 17.45 -0.43
C ARG A 195 -30.66 18.48 -1.06
N LEU A 196 -31.23 19.53 -1.63
CA LEU A 196 -30.47 20.58 -2.32
C LEU A 196 -30.77 21.95 -1.71
N PHE A 197 -29.73 22.78 -1.66
CA PHE A 197 -29.82 24.17 -1.22
C PHE A 197 -29.10 25.08 -2.22
N ALA A 198 -29.60 26.29 -2.40
CA ALA A 198 -28.88 27.36 -3.07
C ALA A 198 -28.29 28.31 -2.02
N ALA A 199 -27.07 28.78 -2.26
CA ALA A 199 -26.40 29.77 -1.43
C ALA A 199 -26.37 31.14 -2.13
N SER A 200 -26.50 32.19 -1.34
CA SER A 200 -26.13 33.56 -1.71
C SER A 200 -25.23 34.15 -0.62
N GLY A 201 -24.12 34.77 -1.02
CA GLY A 201 -23.10 35.31 -0.11
C GLY A 201 -21.68 35.22 -0.68
N PRO A 202 -20.66 35.65 0.08
CA PRO A 202 -19.26 35.62 -0.33
C PRO A 202 -18.79 34.22 -0.69
N ARG A 203 -18.14 34.07 -1.85
CA ARG A 203 -17.71 32.76 -2.37
C ARG A 203 -16.68 32.09 -1.49
N GLU A 204 -15.79 32.88 -0.90
CA GLU A 204 -14.71 32.44 -0.03
C GLU A 204 -15.24 31.66 1.18
N HIS A 205 -16.46 31.96 1.62
CA HIS A 205 -17.12 31.26 2.72
C HIS A 205 -17.77 29.94 2.28
N LEU A 206 -18.10 29.78 0.99
CA LEU A 206 -18.60 28.51 0.44
C LEU A 206 -17.47 27.52 0.13
N GLU A 207 -16.24 28.00 -0.04
CA GLU A 207 -15.05 27.15 -0.27
C GLU A 207 -14.59 26.43 1.00
N ILE A 208 -15.13 26.79 2.17
CA ILE A 208 -14.88 26.10 3.43
C ILE A 208 -15.72 24.81 3.45
N PRO A 209 -15.10 23.63 3.68
CA PRO A 209 -15.83 22.37 3.78
C PRO A 209 -16.97 22.46 4.79
N PRO A 210 -18.15 21.90 4.47
CA PRO A 210 -19.39 22.23 5.18
C PRO A 210 -19.45 21.69 6.62
N ASP A 211 -18.57 20.77 7.00
CA ASP A 211 -18.39 20.30 8.37
C ASP A 211 -17.65 21.33 9.25
N ILE A 212 -16.75 22.13 8.67
CA ILE A 212 -15.89 23.07 9.43
C ILE A 212 -16.71 24.18 10.11
N PRO A 213 -17.65 24.90 9.45
CA PRO A 213 -18.49 25.87 10.13
C PRO A 213 -19.34 25.26 11.26
N ALA A 214 -19.82 24.03 11.09
CA ALA A 214 -20.59 23.33 12.11
C ALA A 214 -19.74 23.01 13.35
N ILE A 215 -18.47 22.62 13.14
CA ILE A 215 -17.51 22.41 14.23
C ILE A 215 -17.15 23.73 14.91
N LEU A 216 -16.90 24.80 14.14
CA LEU A 216 -16.60 26.14 14.68
C LEU A 216 -17.74 26.68 15.55
N ALA A 217 -18.99 26.41 15.20
CA ALA A 217 -20.17 26.78 15.99
C ALA A 217 -20.31 26.01 17.31
N THR A 218 -19.63 24.87 17.46
CA THR A 218 -19.57 24.12 18.72
C THR A 218 -18.54 24.76 19.66
N ALA A 219 -18.95 25.07 20.90
CA ALA A 219 -18.05 25.65 21.90
C ALA A 219 -16.83 24.75 22.14
N VAL A 220 -15.64 25.35 22.29
CA VAL A 220 -14.34 24.65 22.34
C VAL A 220 -14.33 23.52 23.38
N GLU A 221 -14.89 23.76 24.56
CA GLU A 221 -15.00 22.81 25.66
C GLU A 221 -15.94 21.61 25.39
N ASN A 222 -16.79 21.71 24.37
CA ASN A 222 -17.76 20.69 23.99
C ASN A 222 -17.37 19.95 22.70
N ARG A 223 -16.25 20.33 22.06
CA ARG A 223 -15.75 19.64 20.86
C ARG A 223 -15.14 18.29 21.23
N THR A 224 -15.34 17.31 20.36
CA THR A 224 -14.66 16.01 20.46
C THR A 224 -13.21 16.10 19.99
N GLU A 225 -12.41 15.07 20.28
CA GLU A 225 -11.04 14.94 19.77
C GLU A 225 -11.04 14.90 18.22
N GLU A 226 -11.95 14.13 17.62
CA GLU A 226 -12.13 14.03 16.17
C GLU A 226 -12.47 15.38 15.52
N GLN A 227 -13.34 16.17 16.13
CA GLN A 227 -13.67 17.52 15.65
C GLN A 227 -12.48 18.47 15.73
N THR A 228 -11.69 18.36 16.80
CA THR A 228 -10.49 19.20 16.98
C THR A 228 -9.43 18.81 15.95
N ASP A 229 -9.19 17.51 15.74
CA ASP A 229 -8.28 17.01 14.72
C ASP A 229 -8.70 17.43 13.32
N ARG A 230 -10.00 17.36 13.01
CA ARG A 230 -10.55 17.80 11.73
C ARG A 230 -10.29 19.29 11.46
N LEU A 231 -10.44 20.16 12.46
CA LEU A 231 -10.09 21.58 12.34
C LEU A 231 -8.59 21.79 12.12
N ILE A 232 -7.73 21.04 12.82
CA ILE A 232 -6.28 21.10 12.64
C ILE A 232 -5.88 20.68 11.24
N ASP A 233 -6.47 19.60 10.73
CA ASP A 233 -6.18 19.06 9.40
C ASP A 233 -6.62 20.05 8.32
N TYR A 234 -7.83 20.63 8.42
CA TYR A 234 -8.27 21.70 7.52
C TYR A 234 -7.39 22.95 7.61
N PHE A 235 -7.12 23.45 8.83
CA PHE A 235 -6.25 24.60 9.01
C PHE A 235 -4.85 24.35 8.42
N GLY A 236 -4.35 23.12 8.50
CA GLY A 236 -3.09 22.69 7.90
C GLY A 236 -3.03 22.76 6.37
N THR A 237 -4.17 22.75 5.66
CA THR A 237 -4.20 22.90 4.19
C THR A 237 -4.15 24.37 3.75
N ILE A 238 -4.63 25.29 4.60
CA ILE A 238 -4.71 26.72 4.30
C ILE A 238 -3.59 27.55 4.97
N GLU A 239 -2.99 27.05 6.05
CA GLU A 239 -1.92 27.77 6.76
C GLU A 239 -0.68 27.92 5.86
N PRO A 240 -0.13 29.14 5.68
CA PRO A 240 0.87 29.41 4.64
C PRO A 240 2.16 28.57 4.71
N GLU A 241 2.67 28.26 5.90
CA GLU A 241 3.89 27.46 6.05
C GLU A 241 3.59 25.97 5.86
N SER A 242 2.46 25.50 6.36
CA SER A 242 1.98 24.14 6.19
C SER A 242 1.69 23.83 4.72
N LYS A 243 1.04 24.76 4.00
CA LYS A 243 0.83 24.66 2.55
C LYS A 243 2.15 24.56 1.77
N LYS A 244 3.15 25.38 2.10
CA LYS A 244 4.49 25.26 1.49
C LYS A 244 5.14 23.89 1.75
N LEU A 245 4.90 23.29 2.91
CA LEU A 245 5.40 21.95 3.23
C LEU A 245 4.65 20.86 2.46
N LEU A 246 3.32 20.98 2.33
CA LEU A 246 2.50 20.09 1.49
C LEU A 246 2.91 20.16 0.01
N ASP A 247 3.16 21.35 -0.53
CA ASP A 247 3.64 21.52 -1.90
C ASP A 247 5.02 20.86 -2.12
N LYS A 248 5.90 20.94 -1.10
CA LYS A 248 7.21 20.25 -1.14
C LYS A 248 7.06 18.74 -1.07
N LEU A 249 6.11 18.24 -0.27
CA LEU A 249 5.82 16.82 -0.15
C LEU A 249 5.27 16.27 -1.47
N ALA A 250 4.30 16.96 -2.08
CA ALA A 250 3.75 16.59 -3.39
C ALA A 250 4.85 16.49 -4.45
N LYS A 251 5.73 17.50 -4.54
CA LYS A 251 6.88 17.49 -5.47
C LYS A 251 7.88 16.36 -5.20
N HIS A 252 8.11 16.02 -3.94
CA HIS A 252 8.96 14.89 -3.58
C HIS A 252 8.30 13.57 -4.01
N ASP A 253 6.99 13.48 -3.84
CA ASP A 253 6.20 12.29 -4.13
C ASP A 253 6.07 12.00 -5.63
N GLU A 254 6.09 13.02 -6.48
CA GLU A 254 6.24 12.88 -7.94
C GLU A 254 7.53 12.12 -8.34
N GLY A 255 8.57 12.18 -7.50
CA GLY A 255 9.85 11.47 -7.70
C GLY A 255 9.87 10.04 -7.16
N LYS A 256 8.76 9.54 -6.59
CA LYS A 256 8.69 8.16 -6.08
C LYS A 256 8.93 7.18 -7.23
N PRO A 257 9.83 6.20 -7.05
CA PRO A 257 9.98 5.14 -8.04
C PRO A 257 8.66 4.38 -8.15
N ASN A 258 8.27 4.03 -9.38
CA ASN A 258 7.11 3.16 -9.59
C ASN A 258 7.28 1.91 -8.73
N PRO A 259 6.25 1.52 -7.95
CA PRO A 259 6.30 0.27 -7.23
C PRO A 259 6.51 -0.86 -8.25
N PRO A 260 7.36 -1.85 -7.96
CA PRO A 260 7.58 -2.97 -8.88
C PRO A 260 6.24 -3.68 -9.15
N ASP A 261 5.98 -3.99 -10.42
CA ASP A 261 4.75 -4.71 -10.86
C ASP A 261 4.57 -6.04 -10.13
N THR A 262 5.68 -6.63 -9.68
CA THR A 262 5.70 -7.85 -8.88
C THR A 262 5.84 -7.52 -7.39
N LYS A 263 4.77 -7.78 -6.64
CA LYS A 263 4.84 -7.85 -5.17
C LYS A 263 5.53 -9.15 -4.78
N ALA A 264 6.68 -9.06 -4.12
CA ALA A 264 7.27 -10.22 -3.49
C ALA A 264 6.37 -10.66 -2.32
N GLN A 265 6.01 -11.94 -2.28
CA GLN A 265 5.38 -12.51 -1.09
C GLN A 265 6.39 -12.47 0.06
N THR A 266 6.04 -11.78 1.14
CA THR A 266 6.84 -11.77 2.37
C THR A 266 6.17 -12.67 3.41
N LEU A 267 6.98 -13.30 4.24
CA LEU A 267 6.48 -14.04 5.40
C LEU A 267 6.52 -13.10 6.60
N VAL A 268 5.37 -12.84 7.21
CA VAL A 268 5.25 -12.13 8.49
C VAL A 268 5.02 -13.17 9.59
N ALA A 269 5.60 -12.94 10.76
CA ALA A 269 5.34 -13.78 11.93
C ALA A 269 3.85 -13.69 12.30
N ASN A 270 3.18 -14.84 12.42
CA ASN A 270 1.82 -14.88 12.92
C ASN A 270 1.86 -14.61 14.44
N PRO A 271 1.19 -13.55 14.94
CA PRO A 271 1.15 -13.26 16.39
C PRO A 271 0.49 -14.38 17.20
N GLU A 272 -0.37 -15.20 16.58
CA GLU A 272 -1.04 -16.34 17.20
C GLU A 272 -0.70 -17.63 16.43
N PRO A 273 0.50 -18.21 16.65
CA PRO A 273 0.92 -19.39 15.92
C PRO A 273 0.02 -20.61 16.27
N PRO A 274 -0.41 -21.40 15.26
CA PRO A 274 -1.24 -22.57 15.51
C PRO A 274 -0.48 -23.65 16.29
N THR A 275 -1.19 -24.37 17.16
CA THR A 275 -0.62 -25.48 17.93
C THR A 275 -0.14 -26.60 16.99
N THR A 276 1.12 -27.01 17.15
CA THR A 276 1.72 -28.12 16.39
C THR A 276 1.69 -29.40 17.20
N HIS A 277 1.49 -30.54 16.55
CA HIS A 277 1.37 -31.86 17.20
C HIS A 277 2.32 -32.87 16.59
N ILE A 278 2.74 -33.88 17.37
CA ILE A 278 3.37 -35.07 16.81
C ILE A 278 2.29 -35.90 16.11
N HIS A 279 2.52 -36.27 14.85
CA HIS A 279 1.57 -37.09 14.10
C HIS A 279 1.78 -38.58 14.39
N THR A 280 0.70 -39.27 14.79
CA THR A 280 0.77 -40.69 15.13
C THR A 280 1.10 -41.50 13.89
N ARG A 281 2.27 -42.17 13.88
CA ARG A 281 2.80 -42.89 12.71
C ARG A 281 2.98 -42.02 11.46
N GLY A 282 3.12 -40.70 11.63
CA GLY A 282 3.29 -39.75 10.53
C GLY A 282 2.00 -39.38 9.78
N ASP A 283 0.83 -39.83 10.24
CA ASP A 283 -0.46 -39.49 9.63
C ASP A 283 -0.92 -38.09 10.07
N PHE A 284 -0.94 -37.14 9.13
CA PHE A 284 -1.32 -35.74 9.39
C PHE A 284 -2.79 -35.55 9.81
N LEU A 285 -3.64 -36.56 9.62
CA LEU A 285 -5.03 -36.55 10.09
C LEU A 285 -5.18 -37.04 11.53
N ARG A 286 -4.10 -37.55 12.14
CA ARG A 286 -4.08 -38.13 13.48
C ARG A 286 -3.12 -37.36 14.39
N PRO A 287 -3.49 -36.14 14.81
CA PRO A 287 -2.70 -35.39 15.78
C PRO A 287 -2.59 -36.18 17.08
N GLY A 288 -1.36 -36.35 17.56
CA GLY A 288 -1.04 -36.85 18.90
C GLY A 288 -0.79 -35.69 19.85
N ASP A 289 0.23 -35.81 20.71
CA ASP A 289 0.52 -34.80 21.72
C ASP A 289 1.02 -33.47 21.11
N PRO A 290 0.63 -32.31 21.67
CA PRO A 290 1.13 -31.01 21.26
C PRO A 290 2.61 -30.87 21.59
N VAL A 291 3.35 -30.14 20.74
CA VAL A 291 4.78 -29.87 20.92
C VAL A 291 5.07 -28.38 20.94
N GLN A 292 6.16 -28.04 21.63
CA GLN A 292 6.69 -26.68 21.70
C GLN A 292 7.94 -26.56 20.82
N PRO A 293 8.28 -25.35 20.33
CA PRO A 293 9.53 -25.12 19.62
C PRO A 293 10.73 -25.45 20.52
N THR A 294 11.49 -26.48 20.16
CA THR A 294 12.74 -26.86 20.84
C THR A 294 13.53 -27.85 19.97
N THR A 295 14.70 -28.30 20.43
CA THR A 295 15.51 -29.33 19.75
C THR A 295 14.96 -30.74 20.04
N LEU A 296 15.45 -31.74 19.30
CA LEU A 296 15.21 -33.13 19.66
C LEU A 296 15.76 -33.39 21.07
N ALA A 297 15.06 -34.19 21.89
CA ALA A 297 15.43 -34.45 23.29
C ALA A 297 16.84 -35.07 23.49
N VAL A 298 17.46 -35.59 22.43
CA VAL A 298 18.84 -36.10 22.43
C VAL A 298 19.89 -34.99 22.30
N LEU A 299 19.47 -33.79 21.88
CA LEU A 299 20.32 -32.62 21.69
C LEU A 299 20.17 -31.66 22.88
N GLN A 300 21.11 -30.73 23.01
CA GLN A 300 20.99 -29.65 23.98
C GLN A 300 19.79 -28.76 23.62
N PRO A 301 18.93 -28.39 24.59
CA PRO A 301 17.86 -27.42 24.35
C PRO A 301 18.44 -26.05 24.03
N PHE A 302 17.65 -25.21 23.36
CA PHE A 302 17.93 -23.79 23.21
C PHE A 302 16.88 -22.98 23.94
N GLU A 303 17.34 -21.92 24.59
CA GLU A 303 16.48 -21.00 25.35
C GLU A 303 16.08 -19.80 24.47
N PRO A 304 14.90 -19.20 24.72
CA PRO A 304 14.55 -17.94 24.09
C PRO A 304 15.58 -16.86 24.42
N ARG A 305 15.86 -15.98 23.45
CA ARG A 305 16.60 -14.73 23.72
C ARG A 305 15.94 -13.94 24.86
N GLN A 306 16.78 -13.31 25.69
CA GLN A 306 16.33 -12.48 26.82
C GLN A 306 15.71 -11.17 26.32
N GLU A 307 14.40 -11.20 26.10
CA GLU A 307 13.60 -10.04 25.67
C GLU A 307 12.35 -9.93 26.57
N PRO A 308 11.91 -8.71 26.97
CA PRO A 308 10.91 -8.53 28.04
C PRO A 308 9.57 -9.24 27.81
N GLU A 309 9.18 -9.44 26.55
CA GLU A 309 7.89 -10.00 26.16
C GLU A 309 7.98 -11.42 25.61
N LYS A 310 9.20 -11.96 25.45
CA LYS A 310 9.43 -13.22 24.74
C LYS A 310 9.39 -14.42 25.68
N LYS A 311 8.36 -15.25 25.52
CA LYS A 311 8.13 -16.45 26.35
C LYS A 311 8.48 -17.77 25.67
N GLN A 312 8.61 -17.79 24.34
CA GLN A 312 8.81 -19.02 23.57
C GLN A 312 9.95 -18.85 22.56
N PRO A 313 10.70 -19.93 22.24
CA PRO A 313 11.75 -19.87 21.24
C PRO A 313 11.19 -19.72 19.81
N ASP A 314 11.93 -19.02 18.96
CA ASP A 314 11.61 -18.79 17.55
C ASP A 314 12.74 -19.24 16.61
N ARG A 315 12.54 -19.00 15.30
CA ARG A 315 13.51 -19.37 14.26
C ARG A 315 14.86 -18.69 14.43
N LEU A 316 14.90 -17.47 14.99
CA LEU A 316 16.15 -16.76 15.20
C LEU A 316 16.88 -17.31 16.44
N ASP A 317 16.17 -17.79 17.47
CA ASP A 317 16.81 -18.52 18.56
C ASP A 317 17.45 -19.82 18.06
N LEU A 318 16.75 -20.58 17.21
CA LEU A 318 17.31 -21.77 16.56
C LEU A 318 18.54 -21.41 15.71
N ALA A 319 18.49 -20.32 14.93
CA ALA A 319 19.61 -19.89 14.12
C ALA A 319 20.84 -19.57 14.98
N ASN A 320 20.66 -18.84 16.09
CA ASN A 320 21.72 -18.54 17.04
C ASN A 320 22.29 -19.80 17.69
N TRP A 321 21.45 -20.78 18.01
CA TRP A 321 21.89 -22.08 18.54
C TRP A 321 22.71 -22.89 17.53
N ILE A 322 22.31 -22.88 16.24
CA ILE A 322 23.06 -23.56 15.17
C ILE A 322 24.46 -22.97 15.00
N VAL A 323 24.61 -21.65 15.06
CA VAL A 323 25.92 -20.96 14.87
C VAL A 323 26.63 -20.65 16.19
N ALA A 324 26.14 -21.21 17.31
CA ALA A 324 26.70 -20.95 18.63
C ALA A 324 28.15 -21.45 18.71
N ARG A 325 28.98 -20.74 19.48
CA ARG A 325 30.42 -21.02 19.59
C ARG A 325 30.72 -22.40 20.19
N ASP A 326 29.83 -22.90 21.02
CA ASP A 326 29.87 -24.23 21.63
C ASP A 326 29.36 -25.34 20.70
N ASN A 327 28.85 -24.99 19.50
CA ASN A 327 28.55 -25.92 18.43
C ASN A 327 29.68 -25.95 17.37
N PRO A 328 30.65 -26.89 17.48
CA PRO A 328 31.79 -26.95 16.57
C PRO A 328 31.45 -27.50 15.18
N LEU A 329 30.27 -28.11 14.98
CA LEU A 329 29.95 -28.77 13.71
C LEU A 329 29.71 -27.77 12.60
N THR A 330 28.98 -26.69 12.88
CA THR A 330 28.59 -25.70 11.88
C THR A 330 29.79 -25.05 11.20
N SER A 331 30.78 -24.62 11.99
CA SER A 331 32.00 -24.00 11.47
C SER A 331 32.89 -25.00 10.72
N ARG A 332 33.05 -26.23 11.23
CA ARG A 332 33.78 -27.31 10.53
C ARG A 332 33.16 -27.64 9.18
N VAL A 333 31.84 -27.80 9.11
CA VAL A 333 31.11 -28.08 7.86
C VAL A 333 31.26 -26.92 6.88
N ALA A 334 31.07 -25.68 7.34
CA ALA A 334 31.18 -24.50 6.49
C ALA A 334 32.60 -24.34 5.90
N VAL A 335 33.64 -24.45 6.74
CA VAL A 335 35.04 -24.40 6.30
C VAL A 335 35.35 -25.51 5.30
N ASN A 336 34.91 -26.74 5.57
CA ASN A 336 35.16 -27.86 4.67
C ASN A 336 34.49 -27.68 3.30
N ARG A 337 33.28 -27.11 3.24
CA ARG A 337 32.61 -26.78 1.97
C ARG A 337 33.40 -25.76 1.18
N TRP A 338 33.85 -24.66 1.81
CA TRP A 338 34.70 -23.67 1.14
C TRP A 338 36.05 -24.25 0.71
N TRP A 339 36.67 -25.08 1.55
CA TRP A 339 37.88 -25.80 1.22
C TRP A 339 37.67 -26.69 -0.01
N MET A 340 36.57 -27.44 -0.06
CA MET A 340 36.22 -28.28 -1.20
C MET A 340 36.03 -27.48 -2.48
N HIS A 341 35.39 -26.30 -2.43
CA HIS A 341 35.27 -25.41 -3.59
C HIS A 341 36.63 -24.88 -4.08
N LEU A 342 37.60 -24.70 -3.17
CA LEU A 342 38.92 -24.15 -3.48
C LEU A 342 39.91 -25.21 -3.95
N PHE A 343 39.87 -26.42 -3.39
CA PHE A 343 40.81 -27.51 -3.68
C PHE A 343 40.22 -28.64 -4.54
N GLY A 344 38.91 -28.62 -4.81
CA GLY A 344 38.17 -29.68 -5.50
C GLY A 344 37.87 -30.92 -4.64
N ARG A 345 38.48 -31.02 -3.45
CA ARG A 345 38.25 -32.08 -2.46
C ARG A 345 38.20 -31.46 -1.06
N GLY A 346 37.24 -31.88 -0.24
CA GLY A 346 37.17 -31.47 1.16
C GLY A 346 38.29 -32.08 2.01
N ILE A 347 38.60 -31.46 3.15
CA ILE A 347 39.39 -32.09 4.21
C ILE A 347 38.66 -33.35 4.72
N VAL A 348 37.33 -33.26 4.79
CA VAL A 348 36.40 -34.39 4.88
C VAL A 348 35.71 -34.50 3.52
N ASN A 349 35.91 -35.61 2.80
CA ASN A 349 35.38 -35.76 1.44
C ASN A 349 33.88 -36.13 1.38
N THR A 350 33.24 -36.26 2.54
CA THR A 350 31.81 -36.51 2.70
C THR A 350 31.14 -35.27 3.33
N PRO A 351 30.91 -34.20 2.55
CA PRO A 351 30.49 -32.91 3.10
C PRO A 351 29.13 -32.94 3.81
N GLU A 352 28.31 -33.96 3.55
CA GLU A 352 26.99 -34.14 4.18
C GLU A 352 27.00 -35.11 5.38
N ASP A 353 28.13 -35.75 5.70
CA ASP A 353 28.23 -36.67 6.83
C ASP A 353 29.57 -36.49 7.57
N PHE A 354 29.53 -35.73 8.67
CA PHE A 354 30.65 -35.56 9.59
C PHE A 354 30.59 -36.56 10.77
N GLY A 355 29.63 -37.49 10.73
CA GLY A 355 29.41 -38.49 11.75
C GLY A 355 30.29 -39.73 11.59
N THR A 356 29.96 -40.79 12.33
CA THR A 356 30.73 -42.05 12.33
C THR A 356 30.65 -42.84 11.02
N ARG A 357 29.74 -42.46 10.12
CA ARG A 357 29.56 -43.08 8.79
C ARG A 357 30.24 -42.26 7.68
N GLY A 358 30.70 -41.05 8.00
CA GLY A 358 31.50 -40.22 7.12
C GLY A 358 32.97 -40.62 7.06
N GLU A 359 33.68 -40.01 6.13
CA GLU A 359 35.13 -40.12 6.00
C GLU A 359 35.82 -39.31 7.10
N LYS A 360 36.96 -39.80 7.61
CA LYS A 360 37.74 -39.05 8.60
C LYS A 360 38.43 -37.86 7.94
N PRO A 361 38.62 -36.73 8.66
CA PRO A 361 39.38 -35.61 8.14
C PRO A 361 40.80 -36.05 7.77
N SER A 362 41.28 -35.69 6.58
CA SER A 362 42.68 -35.91 6.19
C SER A 362 43.65 -35.13 7.06
N HIS A 363 43.24 -33.93 7.49
CA HIS A 363 44.01 -33.02 8.36
C HIS A 363 43.12 -32.47 9.48
N PRO A 364 42.90 -33.23 10.57
CA PRO A 364 41.96 -32.85 11.63
C PRO A 364 42.37 -31.56 12.35
N GLU A 365 43.65 -31.38 12.66
CA GLU A 365 44.15 -30.17 13.34
C GLU A 365 43.98 -28.91 12.48
N LEU A 366 44.17 -29.03 11.16
CA LEU A 366 43.96 -27.92 10.22
C LEU A 366 42.48 -27.53 10.15
N LEU A 367 41.58 -28.52 10.07
CA LEU A 367 40.14 -28.29 10.06
C LEU A 367 39.70 -27.57 11.34
N ASP A 368 40.20 -28.00 12.50
CA ASP A 368 39.87 -27.41 13.80
C ASP A 368 40.40 -25.99 13.94
N TRP A 369 41.62 -25.76 13.46
CA TRP A 369 42.22 -24.44 13.44
C TRP A 369 41.43 -23.47 12.53
N LEU A 370 41.11 -23.90 11.31
CA LEU A 370 40.33 -23.08 10.37
C LEU A 370 38.91 -22.82 10.88
N ALA A 371 38.24 -23.82 11.48
CA ALA A 371 36.91 -23.67 12.05
C ALA A 371 36.89 -22.66 13.21
N THR A 372 37.87 -22.73 14.11
CA THR A 372 38.02 -21.79 15.21
C THR A 372 38.33 -20.39 14.69
N TRP A 373 39.29 -20.27 13.77
CA TRP A 373 39.65 -19.00 13.13
C TRP A 373 38.44 -18.35 12.44
N TYR A 374 37.61 -19.14 11.76
CA TYR A 374 36.43 -18.64 11.05
C TYR A 374 35.40 -18.03 12.00
N MET A 375 35.16 -18.67 13.14
CA MET A 375 34.29 -18.13 14.20
C MET A 375 34.88 -16.86 14.83
N ASP A 376 36.19 -16.86 15.12
CA ASP A 376 36.89 -15.73 15.75
C ASP A 376 36.97 -14.49 14.86
N ASN A 377 36.93 -14.67 13.54
CA ASN A 377 36.93 -13.59 12.55
C ASN A 377 35.51 -13.24 12.07
N GLY A 378 34.51 -13.44 12.93
CA GLY A 378 33.13 -12.98 12.70
C GLY A 378 32.44 -13.67 11.53
N TRP A 379 32.77 -14.93 11.25
CA TRP A 379 32.17 -15.72 10.15
C TRP A 379 32.35 -15.09 8.76
N SER A 380 33.39 -14.27 8.57
CA SER A 380 33.68 -13.62 7.29
C SER A 380 34.18 -14.62 6.25
N THR A 381 33.27 -15.05 5.36
CA THR A 381 33.60 -15.97 4.25
C THR A 381 34.70 -15.41 3.36
N LYS A 382 34.71 -14.08 3.15
CA LYS A 382 35.72 -13.41 2.33
C LYS A 382 37.10 -13.50 2.95
N ASP A 383 37.20 -13.36 4.26
CA ASP A 383 38.49 -13.44 4.95
C ASP A 383 39.00 -14.88 5.02
N LEU A 384 38.11 -15.86 5.21
CA LEU A 384 38.46 -17.29 5.11
C LEU A 384 39.01 -17.63 3.73
N ILE A 385 38.30 -17.24 2.67
CA ILE A 385 38.76 -17.46 1.29
C ILE A 385 40.12 -16.78 1.10
N ARG A 386 40.30 -15.52 1.51
CA ARG A 386 41.59 -14.82 1.41
C ARG A 386 42.71 -15.57 2.11
N LEU A 387 42.49 -16.01 3.34
CA LEU A 387 43.46 -16.77 4.13
C LEU A 387 43.90 -18.03 3.37
N VAL A 388 42.94 -18.80 2.84
CA VAL A 388 43.23 -20.03 2.10
C VAL A 388 43.96 -19.73 0.78
N VAL A 389 43.47 -18.80 -0.04
CA VAL A 389 44.06 -18.55 -1.39
C VAL A 389 45.43 -17.89 -1.34
N THR A 390 45.76 -17.22 -0.23
CA THR A 390 47.10 -16.63 -0.01
C THR A 390 48.08 -17.60 0.67
N SER A 391 47.63 -18.79 1.08
CA SER A 391 48.50 -19.81 1.67
C SER A 391 49.55 -20.33 0.67
N ASN A 392 50.66 -20.85 1.18
CA ASN A 392 51.63 -21.53 0.33
C ASN A 392 51.00 -22.78 -0.32
N THR A 393 50.17 -23.51 0.43
CA THR A 393 49.50 -24.73 -0.04
C THR A 393 48.62 -24.48 -1.27
N TYR A 394 47.78 -23.44 -1.25
CA TYR A 394 46.90 -23.11 -2.38
C TYR A 394 47.65 -22.58 -3.60
N ARG A 395 48.76 -21.87 -3.38
CA ARG A 395 49.57 -21.26 -4.45
C ARG A 395 50.56 -22.21 -5.12
N GLN A 396 50.58 -23.49 -4.73
CA GLN A 396 51.38 -24.51 -5.41
C GLN A 396 50.94 -24.67 -6.87
N ALA A 397 51.86 -25.09 -7.73
CA ALA A 397 51.53 -25.44 -9.12
C ALA A 397 50.56 -26.64 -9.17
N SER A 398 49.71 -26.69 -10.19
CA SER A 398 48.82 -27.82 -10.47
C SER A 398 49.43 -28.84 -11.43
N GLU A 399 50.75 -28.80 -11.61
CA GLU A 399 51.50 -29.76 -12.41
C GLU A 399 51.53 -31.12 -11.71
N THR A 400 51.41 -32.20 -12.48
CA THR A 400 51.45 -33.55 -11.95
C THR A 400 52.84 -33.85 -11.42
N ARG A 401 52.92 -34.41 -10.21
CA ARG A 401 54.15 -34.78 -9.53
C ARG A 401 54.36 -36.28 -9.62
N LEU A 402 55.11 -36.72 -10.64
CA LEU A 402 55.37 -38.14 -10.92
C LEU A 402 56.00 -38.88 -9.73
N ASP A 403 56.73 -38.17 -8.86
CA ASP A 403 57.34 -38.74 -7.65
C ASP A 403 56.31 -39.11 -6.55
N LEU A 404 55.07 -38.62 -6.66
CA LEU A 404 54.00 -38.82 -5.69
C LEU A 404 52.80 -39.60 -6.24
N ASP A 405 52.73 -39.89 -7.54
CA ASP A 405 51.57 -40.54 -8.15
C ASP A 405 51.25 -41.91 -7.53
N GLU A 406 52.26 -42.69 -7.11
CA GLU A 406 52.04 -43.98 -6.44
C GLU A 406 51.74 -43.87 -4.94
N ARG A 407 52.21 -42.79 -4.28
CA ARG A 407 52.15 -42.62 -2.82
C ARG A 407 50.95 -41.82 -2.36
N ASP A 408 50.53 -40.86 -3.16
CA ASP A 408 49.41 -39.98 -2.90
C ASP A 408 48.65 -39.65 -4.21
N PRO A 409 48.04 -40.66 -4.86
CA PRO A 409 47.34 -40.48 -6.14
C PRO A 409 46.16 -39.48 -6.03
N GLU A 410 45.54 -39.39 -4.86
CA GLU A 410 44.40 -38.49 -4.61
C GLU A 410 44.81 -37.09 -4.14
N ASN A 411 46.11 -36.80 -4.02
CA ASN A 411 46.65 -35.54 -3.53
C ASN A 411 46.13 -35.17 -2.10
N LEU A 412 45.97 -36.18 -1.24
CA LEU A 412 45.56 -36.03 0.16
C LEU A 412 46.59 -35.26 0.97
N TRP A 413 47.88 -35.32 0.63
CA TRP A 413 48.95 -34.57 1.31
C TRP A 413 49.04 -33.11 0.86
N LEU A 414 48.18 -32.70 -0.09
CA LEU A 414 48.14 -31.34 -0.62
C LEU A 414 49.50 -30.91 -1.20
N ALA A 415 50.19 -31.81 -1.89
CA ALA A 415 51.54 -31.60 -2.42
C ALA A 415 51.58 -30.84 -3.77
N ARG A 416 50.39 -30.55 -4.33
CA ARG A 416 50.14 -29.74 -5.52
C ARG A 416 48.73 -29.15 -5.47
N GLN A 417 48.44 -28.18 -6.34
CA GLN A 417 47.07 -27.69 -6.51
C GLN A 417 46.23 -28.63 -7.39
N GLY A 418 44.93 -28.70 -7.12
CA GLY A 418 43.95 -29.48 -7.87
C GLY A 418 43.64 -28.90 -9.25
N ARG A 419 43.24 -29.77 -10.17
CA ARG A 419 42.60 -29.39 -11.44
C ARG A 419 41.15 -29.82 -11.34
N PHE A 420 40.23 -28.87 -11.34
CA PHE A 420 38.81 -29.15 -11.23
C PHE A 420 38.06 -28.49 -12.38
N ARG A 421 36.95 -29.13 -12.76
CA ARG A 421 36.02 -28.60 -13.76
C ARG A 421 35.28 -27.42 -13.14
N VAL A 422 35.20 -26.32 -13.88
CA VAL A 422 34.41 -25.15 -13.48
C VAL A 422 33.00 -25.24 -14.05
N ASP A 423 32.04 -24.61 -13.36
CA ASP A 423 30.64 -24.58 -13.77
C ASP A 423 30.44 -23.74 -15.04
N ALA A 424 29.31 -23.93 -15.72
CA ALA A 424 29.01 -23.29 -17.00
C ALA A 424 29.02 -21.74 -16.88
N GLU A 425 28.58 -21.22 -15.75
CA GLU A 425 28.56 -19.81 -15.39
C GLU A 425 29.97 -19.23 -15.35
N ILE A 426 30.92 -19.94 -14.74
CA ILE A 426 32.32 -19.52 -14.68
C ILE A 426 32.94 -19.54 -16.09
N ILE A 427 32.65 -20.56 -16.91
CA ILE A 427 33.12 -20.61 -18.30
C ILE A 427 32.61 -19.40 -19.09
N ARG A 428 31.34 -19.04 -18.92
CA ARG A 428 30.74 -17.87 -19.54
C ARG A 428 31.41 -16.58 -19.07
N ASP A 429 31.57 -16.40 -17.77
CA ASP A 429 32.16 -15.18 -17.20
C ASP A 429 33.62 -15.02 -17.61
N LEU A 430 34.40 -16.11 -17.66
CA LEU A 430 35.75 -16.11 -18.22
C LEU A 430 35.75 -15.68 -19.68
N SER A 431 34.83 -16.20 -20.49
CA SER A 431 34.70 -15.84 -21.91
C SER A 431 34.38 -14.35 -22.08
N LEU A 432 33.42 -13.84 -21.30
CA LEU A 432 33.04 -12.42 -21.30
C LEU A 432 34.16 -11.51 -20.79
N ALA A 433 34.90 -11.95 -19.77
CA ALA A 433 36.02 -11.19 -19.22
C ALA A 433 37.16 -11.08 -20.23
N VAL A 434 37.56 -12.20 -20.85
CA VAL A 434 38.62 -12.24 -21.88
C VAL A 434 38.22 -11.46 -23.13
N SER A 435 36.94 -11.49 -23.50
CA SER A 435 36.43 -10.72 -24.65
C SER A 435 36.17 -9.23 -24.35
N GLY A 436 36.34 -8.78 -23.10
CA GLY A 436 36.05 -7.40 -22.68
C GLY A 436 34.56 -7.03 -22.65
N LEU A 437 33.67 -8.02 -22.65
CA LEU A 437 32.20 -7.82 -22.65
C LEU A 437 31.56 -7.96 -21.25
N LEU A 438 32.34 -8.37 -20.24
CA LEU A 438 31.84 -8.49 -18.88
C LEU A 438 31.51 -7.10 -18.31
N ASN A 439 30.26 -6.91 -17.88
CA ASN A 439 29.85 -5.72 -17.15
C ASN A 439 29.94 -5.99 -15.62
N PRO A 440 30.86 -5.36 -14.88
CA PRO A 440 31.05 -5.62 -13.45
C PRO A 440 30.04 -4.87 -12.55
N LYS A 441 29.11 -4.11 -13.12
CA LYS A 441 28.12 -3.36 -12.34
C LYS A 441 27.19 -4.32 -11.59
N VAL A 442 27.18 -4.22 -10.27
CA VAL A 442 26.27 -5.00 -9.41
C VAL A 442 24.85 -4.43 -9.48
N GLY A 443 23.87 -5.31 -9.63
CA GLY A 443 22.45 -4.95 -9.79
C GLY A 443 22.07 -4.57 -11.24
N GLY A 444 20.83 -4.10 -11.41
CA GLY A 444 20.27 -3.76 -12.72
C GLY A 444 19.17 -4.72 -13.19
N PRO A 445 18.56 -4.46 -14.35
CA PRO A 445 17.52 -5.32 -14.90
C PRO A 445 18.07 -6.72 -15.21
N SER A 446 17.23 -7.75 -15.03
CA SER A 446 17.61 -9.13 -15.34
C SER A 446 18.05 -9.26 -16.79
N PHE A 447 19.22 -9.86 -17.01
CA PHE A 447 19.73 -10.14 -18.35
C PHE A 447 18.96 -11.31 -18.98
N ARG A 448 18.36 -11.08 -20.15
CA ARG A 448 17.76 -12.14 -20.98
C ARG A 448 18.74 -12.49 -22.10
N PRO A 449 19.42 -13.65 -22.06
CA PRO A 449 20.29 -14.05 -23.16
C PRO A 449 19.48 -14.16 -24.46
N PRO A 450 20.06 -13.79 -25.62
CA PRO A 450 19.41 -14.05 -26.90
C PRO A 450 19.20 -15.55 -27.04
N LEU A 451 17.93 -15.97 -27.12
CA LEU A 451 17.56 -17.36 -27.34
C LEU A 451 17.53 -17.62 -28.86
N PRO A 452 18.05 -18.77 -29.33
CA PRO A 452 17.85 -19.20 -30.70
C PRO A 452 16.36 -19.27 -31.07
N GLU A 453 16.05 -19.01 -32.33
CA GLU A 453 14.69 -19.10 -32.87
C GLU A 453 14.12 -20.51 -32.62
N GLY A 454 12.87 -20.59 -32.11
CA GLY A 454 12.19 -21.85 -31.79
C GLY A 454 12.34 -22.40 -30.37
N VAL A 455 13.27 -21.89 -29.54
CA VAL A 455 13.42 -22.36 -28.13
C VAL A 455 12.29 -21.88 -27.24
N ALA A 456 11.75 -20.68 -27.50
CA ALA A 456 10.60 -20.14 -26.76
C ALA A 456 9.30 -20.93 -27.03
N ASP A 457 9.17 -21.53 -28.21
CA ASP A 457 7.99 -22.30 -28.61
C ASP A 457 7.93 -23.69 -27.95
N LEU A 458 9.05 -24.17 -27.41
CA LEU A 458 9.14 -25.43 -26.66
C LEU A 458 8.78 -25.26 -25.16
N GLY A 459 8.57 -24.02 -24.70
CA GLY A 459 8.32 -23.68 -23.31
C GLY A 459 6.84 -23.61 -22.92
N TYR A 460 6.05 -24.62 -23.27
CA TYR A 460 4.74 -24.89 -22.65
C TYR A 460 4.50 -26.40 -22.57
N ALA A 461 4.84 -26.97 -21.42
CA ALA A 461 4.18 -28.12 -20.80
C ALA A 461 4.24 -27.93 -19.27
#